data_AF-A0A2S8FMI9-F1
#
_entry.id   AF-A0A2S8FMI9-F1
#
_cell.length_a   1.000
_cell.length_b   1.000
_cell.length_c   1.000
_cell.angle_alpha   90.00
_cell.angle_beta   90.00
_cell.angle_gamma   90.00
#
_symmetry.space_group_name_H-M   'P 1'
#
loop_
_entity.id
_entity.type
_entity.pdbx_description
1 polymer ?
#
loop_
_entity_poly.entity_id
_entity_poly.type
_entity_poly.pdbx_seq_one_letter_code
_entity_poly.pdbx_strand_id
1 'polypeptide(L)'
;MSLLQDDRMDKDSLTDIQRDAIRFYIASRHNDITPAFVFRFYLVGVVYLAVIFILLSALAWFLVPADAVISVRISLVAVFAAMFSTLVLWFLWKSHASVEHWLMLRSIIDWNAVARLMDDDNIDDSIRDERS
;
A
#
# COMPACT_ATOMS: atom_id res chain seq x y z
N MET A 1 6.53 9.80 -46.81
CA MET A 1 5.22 10.21 -46.28
C MET A 1 5.23 9.82 -44.82
N SER A 2 5.31 10.83 -43.94
CA SER A 2 5.73 10.71 -42.55
C SER A 2 4.62 10.13 -41.68
N LEU A 3 4.86 8.96 -41.08
CA LEU A 3 4.07 8.40 -39.97
C LEU A 3 4.58 8.98 -38.63
N LEU A 4 4.78 10.29 -38.57
CA LEU A 4 4.81 11.03 -37.31
C LEU A 4 3.35 11.28 -36.94
N GLN A 5 2.64 10.20 -36.63
CA GLN A 5 1.34 10.25 -36.01
C GLN A 5 1.58 10.77 -34.60
N ASP A 6 1.31 12.07 -34.48
CA ASP A 6 1.09 12.88 -33.30
C ASP A 6 0.69 12.07 -32.07
N ASP A 7 1.69 11.50 -31.37
CA ASP A 7 1.55 10.83 -30.08
C ASP A 7 1.54 11.87 -28.94
N ARG A 8 1.02 13.08 -29.23
CA ARG A 8 0.63 14.06 -28.24
C ARG A 8 -0.68 13.58 -27.64
N MET A 9 -0.57 12.55 -26.80
CA MET A 9 -1.62 12.21 -25.86
C MET A 9 -2.03 13.50 -25.14
N ASP A 10 -3.28 13.92 -25.37
CA ASP A 10 -3.89 15.16 -24.87
C ASP A 10 -3.55 15.39 -23.39
N LYS A 11 -2.59 16.29 -23.13
CA LYS A 11 -2.14 16.65 -21.77
C LYS A 11 -3.23 17.36 -20.97
N ASP A 12 -4.26 17.87 -21.65
CA ASP A 12 -5.49 18.44 -21.07
C ASP A 12 -6.44 17.38 -20.50
N SER A 13 -6.17 16.08 -20.69
CA SER A 13 -7.00 15.00 -20.15
C SER A 13 -6.58 14.53 -18.74
N LEU A 14 -5.41 14.95 -18.26
CA LEU A 14 -4.90 14.54 -16.95
C LEU A 14 -5.50 15.41 -15.84
N THR A 15 -6.35 14.78 -15.04
CA THR A 15 -6.91 15.37 -13.81
C THR A 15 -5.81 15.65 -12.79
N ASP A 16 -6.02 16.63 -11.91
CA ASP A 16 -5.07 17.00 -10.84
C ASP A 16 -4.65 15.81 -9.99
N ILE A 17 -5.58 14.89 -9.72
CA ILE A 17 -5.34 13.63 -8.98
C ILE A 17 -4.31 12.75 -9.71
N GLN A 18 -4.37 12.68 -11.04
CA GLN A 18 -3.43 11.90 -11.83
C GLN A 18 -2.04 12.56 -11.88
N ARG A 19 -1.97 13.89 -11.95
CA ARG A 19 -0.70 14.62 -11.82
C ARG A 19 -0.03 14.36 -10.48
N ASP A 20 -0.78 14.43 -9.38
CA ASP A 20 -0.26 14.13 -8.05
C ASP A 20 0.18 12.67 -7.93
N ALA A 21 -0.60 11.73 -8.48
CA ALA A 21 -0.21 10.32 -8.52
C ALA A 21 1.11 10.12 -9.29
N ILE A 22 1.28 10.77 -10.45
CA ILE A 22 2.52 10.73 -11.24
C ILE A 22 3.70 11.31 -10.46
N ARG A 23 3.51 12.43 -9.76
CA ARG A 23 4.52 13.00 -8.86
C ARG A 23 4.96 12.00 -7.79
N PHE A 24 4.03 11.30 -7.16
CA PHE A 24 4.34 10.24 -6.20
C PHE A 24 5.06 9.05 -6.83
N TYR A 25 4.69 8.63 -8.04
CA TYR A 25 5.38 7.56 -8.76
C TYR A 25 6.83 7.91 -9.13
N ILE A 26 7.08 9.14 -9.58
CA ILE A 26 8.45 9.61 -9.87
C ILE A 26 9.26 9.72 -8.58
N ALA A 27 8.70 10.33 -7.53
CA ALA A 27 9.38 10.48 -6.24
C ALA A 27 9.70 9.13 -5.58
N SER A 28 8.84 8.11 -5.79
CA SER A 28 9.04 6.76 -5.25
C SER A 28 9.95 5.86 -6.10
N ARG A 29 10.31 6.25 -7.33
CA ARG A 29 11.16 5.48 -8.25
C ARG A 29 12.51 5.10 -7.63
N HIS A 30 13.09 5.98 -6.83
CA HIS A 30 14.42 5.78 -6.24
C HIS A 30 14.39 5.28 -4.79
N ASN A 31 13.20 5.12 -4.21
CA ASN A 31 13.08 4.60 -2.86
C ASN A 31 13.06 3.08 -2.88
N ASP A 32 13.90 2.47 -2.03
CA ASP A 32 13.85 1.04 -1.76
C ASP A 32 12.62 0.72 -0.90
N ILE A 33 11.50 0.46 -1.58
CA ILE A 33 10.27 0.04 -0.91
C ILE A 33 10.46 -1.39 -0.40
N THR A 34 10.56 -1.54 0.92
CA THR A 34 10.70 -2.84 1.57
C THR A 34 9.34 -3.34 2.09
N PRO A 35 9.15 -4.66 2.24
CA PRO A 35 7.93 -5.20 2.85
C PRO A 35 7.72 -4.67 4.27
N ALA A 36 8.81 -4.44 5.02
CA ALA A 36 8.76 -3.84 6.35
C ALA A 36 8.21 -2.40 6.33
N PHE A 37 8.56 -1.60 5.32
CA PHE A 37 7.99 -0.25 5.14
C PHE A 37 6.49 -0.32 4.87
N VAL A 38 6.05 -1.18 3.95
CA VAL A 38 4.63 -1.37 3.62
C VAL A 38 3.85 -1.92 4.82
N PHE A 39 4.44 -2.83 5.60
CA PHE A 39 3.81 -3.40 6.79
C PHE A 39 3.49 -2.35 7.86
N ARG A 40 4.25 -1.24 7.96
CA ARG A 40 3.97 -0.16 8.91
C ARG A 40 2.58 0.45 8.73
N PHE A 41 2.06 0.49 7.50
CA PHE A 41 0.70 0.97 7.25
C PHE A 41 -0.38 0.01 7.77
N TYR A 42 -0.06 -1.28 7.85
CA TYR A 42 -0.94 -2.29 8.44
C TYR A 42 -0.82 -2.38 9.96
N LEU A 43 0.25 -1.85 10.55
CA LEU A 43 0.56 -2.01 11.97
C LEU A 43 -0.57 -1.48 12.88
N VAL A 44 -1.15 -0.34 12.55
CA VAL A 44 -2.29 0.22 13.31
C VAL A 44 -3.48 -0.74 13.31
N GLY A 45 -3.80 -1.32 12.14
CA GLY A 45 -4.87 -2.32 12.01
C GLY A 45 -4.54 -3.62 12.74
N VAL A 46 -3.29 -4.08 12.68
CA VAL A 46 -2.83 -5.29 13.40
C VAL A 46 -2.92 -5.11 14.91
N VAL A 47 -2.53 -3.94 15.43
CA VAL A 47 -2.67 -3.62 16.86
C VAL A 47 -4.13 -3.60 17.28
N TYR A 48 -5.00 -2.97 16.49
CA TYR A 48 -6.43 -2.96 16.76
C TYR A 48 -7.03 -4.38 16.79
N LEU A 49 -6.66 -5.23 15.83
CA LEU A 49 -7.06 -6.64 15.81
C LEU A 49 -6.51 -7.39 17.03
N ALA A 50 -5.27 -7.14 17.44
CA ALA A 50 -4.68 -7.78 18.62
C ALA A 50 -5.50 -7.47 19.88
N VAL A 51 -5.91 -6.20 20.05
CA VAL A 51 -6.78 -5.79 21.17
C VAL A 51 -8.11 -6.55 21.13
N ILE A 52 -8.74 -6.68 19.95
CA ILE A 52 -9.99 -7.45 19.81
C ILE A 52 -9.78 -8.91 20.22
N PHE A 53 -8.74 -9.59 19.72
CA PHE A 53 -8.49 -10.99 20.04
C PHE A 53 -8.15 -11.21 21.53
N ILE A 54 -7.48 -10.24 22.17
CA ILE A 54 -7.25 -10.25 23.62
C ILE A 54 -8.57 -10.14 24.38
N LEU A 55 -9.44 -9.21 23.98
CA LEU A 55 -10.76 -9.05 24.60
C LEU A 55 -11.64 -10.30 24.43
N LEU A 56 -11.64 -10.90 23.23
CA LEU A 56 -12.35 -12.16 22.96
C LEU A 56 -11.81 -13.31 23.82
N SER A 57 -10.48 -13.40 23.97
CA SER A 57 -9.84 -14.42 24.80
C SER A 57 -10.18 -14.25 26.28
N ALA A 58 -10.18 -13.01 26.78
CA ALA A 58 -10.59 -12.70 28.15
C ALA A 58 -12.07 -13.02 28.36
N LEU A 59 -12.94 -12.59 27.43
CA LEU A 59 -14.37 -12.85 27.50
C LEU A 59 -14.69 -14.35 27.51
N ALA A 60 -14.03 -15.13 26.65
CA ALA A 60 -14.13 -16.58 26.64
C ALA A 60 -13.69 -17.21 27.97
N TRP A 61 -12.63 -16.70 28.57
CA TRP A 61 -12.15 -17.20 29.86
C TRP A 61 -13.17 -17.01 30.99
N PHE A 62 -13.88 -15.87 31.00
CA PHE A 62 -14.90 -15.57 32.00
C PHE A 62 -16.25 -16.27 31.73
N LEU A 63 -16.62 -16.46 30.46
CA LEU A 63 -17.88 -17.13 30.08
C LEU A 63 -17.85 -18.64 30.26
N VAL A 64 -16.68 -19.28 30.07
CA VAL A 64 -16.55 -20.73 30.26
C VAL A 64 -16.69 -21.04 31.75
N PRO A 65 -17.61 -21.93 32.16
CA PRO A 65 -17.83 -22.25 33.57
C PRO A 65 -16.54 -22.72 34.28
N ALA A 66 -16.39 -22.42 35.58
CA ALA A 66 -15.17 -22.75 36.35
C ALA A 66 -15.01 -24.25 36.64
N ASP A 67 -16.12 -24.98 36.56
CA ASP A 67 -16.24 -26.44 36.58
C ASP A 67 -15.88 -27.08 35.24
N ALA A 68 -15.79 -26.30 34.15
CA ALA A 68 -15.26 -26.81 32.89
C ALA A 68 -13.77 -27.14 33.03
N VAL A 69 -13.34 -28.20 32.35
CA VAL A 69 -11.94 -28.64 32.37
C VAL A 69 -11.04 -27.51 31.89
N ILE A 70 -9.98 -27.19 32.66
CA ILE A 70 -9.00 -26.13 32.34
C ILE A 70 -8.46 -26.27 30.90
N SER A 71 -8.38 -27.50 30.38
CA SER A 71 -8.01 -27.79 28.99
C SER A 71 -8.89 -27.06 27.97
N VAL A 72 -10.21 -26.99 28.18
CA VAL A 72 -11.14 -26.31 27.27
C VAL A 72 -10.86 -24.81 27.21
N ARG A 73 -10.61 -24.18 28.36
CA ARG A 73 -10.28 -22.75 28.44
C ARG A 73 -8.97 -22.44 27.71
N ILE A 74 -7.94 -23.24 27.96
CA ILE A 74 -6.64 -23.09 27.30
C ILE A 74 -6.75 -23.32 25.80
N SER A 75 -7.48 -24.36 25.36
CA SER A 75 -7.70 -24.63 23.93
C SER A 75 -8.40 -23.47 23.23
N LEU A 76 -9.40 -22.84 23.86
CA LEU A 76 -10.09 -21.70 23.25
C LEU A 76 -9.16 -20.50 23.06
N VAL A 77 -8.37 -20.18 24.09
CA VAL A 77 -7.35 -19.10 24.01
C VAL A 77 -6.31 -19.42 22.94
N ALA A 78 -5.86 -20.67 22.85
CA ALA A 78 -4.92 -21.11 21.83
C ALA A 78 -5.49 -20.98 20.40
N VAL A 79 -6.77 -21.28 20.20
CA VAL A 79 -7.46 -21.10 18.91
C VAL A 79 -7.47 -19.63 18.51
N PHE A 80 -7.83 -18.72 19.43
CA PHE A 80 -7.81 -17.29 19.16
C PHE A 80 -6.41 -16.77 18.84
N ALA A 81 -5.39 -17.23 19.57
CA ALA A 81 -4.00 -16.90 19.29
C ALA A 81 -3.58 -17.39 17.89
N ALA A 82 -3.92 -18.64 17.53
CA ALA A 82 -3.61 -19.21 16.22
C ALA A 82 -4.29 -18.43 15.09
N MET A 83 -5.59 -18.09 15.23
CA MET A 83 -6.32 -17.27 14.26
C MET A 83 -5.67 -15.91 14.06
N PHE A 84 -5.28 -15.24 15.16
CA PHE A 84 -4.56 -13.97 15.09
C PHE A 84 -3.21 -14.11 14.36
N SER A 85 -2.43 -15.14 14.68
CA SER A 85 -1.16 -15.40 14.00
C SER A 85 -1.35 -15.63 12.49
N THR A 86 -2.37 -16.37 12.08
CA THR A 86 -2.70 -16.56 10.65
C THR A 86 -3.03 -15.23 9.97
N LEU A 87 -3.79 -14.35 10.61
CA LEU A 87 -4.09 -13.02 10.08
C LEU A 87 -2.83 -12.16 9.94
N VAL A 88 -1.92 -12.17 10.94
CA VAL A 88 -0.64 -11.45 10.85
C VAL A 88 0.20 -11.95 9.68
N LEU A 89 0.32 -13.27 9.52
CA LEU A 89 1.03 -13.88 8.39
C LEU A 89 0.41 -13.49 7.05
N TRP A 90 -0.93 -13.42 6.98
CA TRP A 90 -1.63 -12.94 5.79
C TRP A 90 -1.31 -11.47 5.45
N PHE A 91 -1.23 -10.60 6.46
CA PHE A 91 -0.81 -9.20 6.24
C PHE A 91 0.64 -9.10 5.78
N LEU A 92 1.55 -9.89 6.37
CA LEU A 92 2.93 -9.95 5.92
C LEU A 92 3.03 -10.40 4.46
N TRP A 93 2.28 -11.44 4.08
CA TRP A 93 2.19 -11.89 2.69
C TRP A 93 1.68 -10.77 1.78
N LYS A 94 0.60 -10.09 2.16
CA LYS A 94 0.07 -8.95 1.37
C LYS A 94 1.09 -7.83 1.21
N SER A 95 1.87 -7.52 2.24
CA SER A 95 2.96 -6.54 2.16
C SER A 95 4.03 -6.99 1.17
N HIS A 96 4.43 -8.27 1.19
CA HIS A 96 5.35 -8.85 0.19
C HIS A 96 4.79 -8.75 -1.22
N ALA A 97 3.55 -9.19 -1.44
CA ALA A 97 2.90 -9.14 -2.75
C ALA A 97 2.79 -7.71 -3.28
N SER A 98 2.49 -6.72 -2.42
CA SER A 98 2.45 -5.31 -2.82
C SER A 98 3.81 -4.78 -3.28
N VAL A 99 4.89 -5.20 -2.63
CA VAL A 99 6.25 -4.81 -3.01
C VAL A 99 6.65 -5.48 -4.32
N GLU A 100 6.38 -6.78 -4.48
CA GLU A 100 6.64 -7.49 -5.73
C GLU A 100 5.88 -6.86 -6.90
N HIS A 101 4.60 -6.52 -6.69
CA HIS A 101 3.78 -5.85 -7.70
C HIS A 101 4.34 -4.46 -8.06
N TRP A 102 4.83 -3.72 -7.07
CA TRP A 102 5.49 -2.44 -7.30
C TRP A 102 6.80 -2.60 -8.09
N LEU A 103 7.63 -3.59 -7.76
CA LEU A 103 8.88 -3.86 -8.47
C LEU A 103 8.64 -4.31 -9.91
N MET A 104 7.60 -5.13 -10.13
CA MET A 104 7.17 -5.55 -11.46
C MET A 104 6.66 -4.35 -12.27
N LEU A 105 5.83 -3.49 -11.66
CA LEU A 105 5.35 -2.28 -12.31
C LEU A 105 6.53 -1.35 -12.67
N ARG A 106 7.49 -1.21 -11.76
CA ARG A 106 8.70 -0.40 -11.96
C ARG A 106 9.58 -0.89 -13.10
N SER A 107 9.62 -2.19 -13.37
CA SER A 107 10.44 -2.74 -14.46
C SER A 107 9.79 -2.58 -15.84
N ILE A 108 8.46 -2.46 -15.90
CA ILE A 108 7.69 -2.41 -17.15
C ILE A 108 7.40 -0.95 -17.58
N ILE A 109 7.32 0.00 -16.64
CA ILE A 109 7.05 1.41 -16.95
C ILE A 109 8.22 2.06 -17.70
N ASP A 110 7.93 2.73 -18.82
CA ASP A 110 8.86 3.67 -19.47
C ASP A 110 8.92 4.98 -18.66
N TRP A 111 9.88 5.03 -17.73
CA TRP A 111 10.12 6.18 -16.88
C TRP A 111 10.44 7.47 -17.64
N ASN A 112 10.95 7.38 -18.88
CA ASN A 112 11.20 8.56 -19.71
C ASN A 112 9.90 9.14 -20.25
N ALA A 113 8.94 8.29 -20.63
CA ALA A 113 7.59 8.74 -21.00
C ALA A 113 6.88 9.40 -19.82
N VAL A 114 6.99 8.83 -18.62
CA VAL A 114 6.42 9.40 -17.39
C VAL A 114 7.05 10.75 -17.03
N ALA A 115 8.38 10.89 -17.18
CA ALA A 115 9.07 12.17 -16.97
C ALA A 115 8.62 13.25 -17.98
N ARG A 116 8.45 12.89 -19.26
CA ARG A 116 7.94 13.80 -20.30
C ARG A 116 6.51 14.31 -20.05
N LEU A 117 5.70 13.56 -19.30
CA LEU A 117 4.38 14.02 -18.86
C LEU A 117 4.46 15.12 -17.79
N MET A 118 5.61 15.26 -17.12
CA MET A 118 5.84 16.25 -16.06
C MET A 118 6.75 17.42 -16.49
N ASP A 119 7.71 17.20 -17.39
CA ASP A 119 8.66 18.24 -17.81
C ASP A 119 8.03 19.35 -18.66
N ASP A 120 6.91 19.09 -19.34
CA ASP A 120 6.25 20.10 -20.18
C ASP A 120 5.44 21.13 -19.37
N ASP A 121 5.14 20.85 -18.10
CA ASP A 121 4.48 21.81 -17.20
C ASP A 121 5.46 22.92 -16.74
N ASN A 122 6.79 22.73 -16.87
CA ASN A 122 7.81 23.70 -16.47
C ASN A 122 8.17 24.70 -17.58
N ILE A 123 7.71 24.44 -18.81
CA ILE A 123 7.93 25.34 -19.96
C ILE A 123 6.90 26.49 -19.95
N ASP A 124 5.68 26.24 -19.49
CA ASP A 124 4.61 27.25 -19.53
C ASP A 124 4.78 28.37 -18.48
N ASP A 125 5.26 28.04 -17.27
CA ASP A 125 5.56 29.06 -16.24
C ASP A 125 6.75 29.96 -16.63
N SER A 126 7.76 29.41 -17.31
CA SER A 126 8.89 30.20 -17.81
C SER A 126 8.52 31.18 -18.93
N ILE A 127 7.51 30.84 -19.76
CA ILE A 127 6.99 31.70 -20.83
C ILE A 127 6.05 32.78 -20.25
N ARG A 128 5.41 32.50 -19.11
CA ARG A 128 4.51 33.43 -18.42
C ARG A 128 5.27 34.53 -17.68
N ASP A 129 6.39 34.21 -17.04
CA ASP A 129 7.24 35.19 -16.35
C ASP A 129 8.02 36.10 -17.31
N GLU A 130 8.33 35.65 -18.53
CA GLU A 130 8.96 36.52 -19.56
C GLU A 130 7.98 37.52 -20.21
N ARG A 131 6.67 37.38 -19.97
CA ARG A 131 5.61 38.24 -20.55
C ARG A 131 4.98 39.22 -19.54
N SER A 132 5.41 39.20 -18.29
CA SER A 132 4.99 40.15 -17.24
C SER A 132 6.06 41.20 -16.96
#